data_AF-A0A9D1KZF8-F1
#
_entry.id   AF-A0A9D1KZF8-F1
#
_cell.length_a   1.000
_cell.length_b   1.000
_cell.length_c   1.000
_cell.angle_alpha   90.00
_cell.angle_beta   90.00
_cell.angle_gamma   90.00
#
_symmetry.space_group_name_H-M   'P 1'
#
loop_
_entity.id
_entity.type
_entity.pdbx_description
1 polymer ?
#
loop_
_entity_poly.entity_id
_entity_poly.type
_entity_poly.pdbx_seq_one_letter_code
_entity_poly.pdbx_strand_id
1 'polypeptide(L)'
;MKIILNEESLGWAAEKLSHLQDELDDLSLKLKQECQEDVSWLGQSAVAYQDHLRQLLTRHQDLQDLYAQLIHTLYLMQQDLMDVQKELYLHIQE
;
A
#
# COMPACT_ATOMS: atom_id res chain seq x y z
N MET A 1 3.91 24.32 8.60
CA MET A 1 2.71 23.70 8.01
C MET A 1 2.25 22.60 8.97
N LYS A 2 1.14 22.79 9.70
CA LYS A 2 0.57 21.74 10.57
C LYS A 2 -0.46 21.00 9.72
N ILE A 3 -0.23 19.72 9.47
CA ILE A 3 -1.24 18.85 8.87
C ILE A 3 -2.33 18.70 9.95
N ILE A 4 -3.48 19.33 9.74
CA ILE A 4 -4.66 19.09 10.57
C ILE A 4 -5.28 17.82 9.98
N LEU A 5 -4.95 16.67 10.56
CA LEU A 5 -5.57 15.40 10.20
C LEU A 5 -6.98 15.41 10.77
N ASN A 6 -7.98 15.65 9.93
CA ASN A 6 -9.38 15.38 10.24
C ASN A 6 -9.77 13.98 9.72
N GLU A 7 -10.91 13.48 10.16
CA GLU A 7 -11.40 12.14 9.83
C GLU A 7 -11.44 11.89 8.31
N GLU A 8 -12.03 12.83 7.56
CA GLU A 8 -12.12 12.75 6.10
C GLU A 8 -10.74 12.69 5.43
N SER A 9 -9.76 13.45 5.92
CA SER A 9 -8.40 13.46 5.37
C SER A 9 -7.68 12.13 5.62
N LEU A 10 -7.93 11.49 6.76
CA LEU A 10 -7.38 10.17 7.09
C LEU A 10 -8.01 9.08 6.22
N GLY A 11 -9.34 9.09 6.08
CA GLY A 11 -10.06 8.16 5.20
C GLY A 11 -9.66 8.31 3.74
N TRP A 12 -9.59 9.54 3.22
CA TRP A 12 -9.14 9.82 1.85
C TRP A 12 -7.69 9.37 1.60
N ALA A 13 -6.80 9.58 2.57
CA ALA A 13 -5.41 9.12 2.46
C ALA A 13 -5.32 7.59 2.43
N ALA A 14 -6.08 6.89 3.27
CA ALA A 14 -6.14 5.43 3.28
C ALA A 14 -6.67 4.88 1.93
N GLU A 15 -7.74 5.46 1.40
CA GLU A 15 -8.31 5.08 0.09
C GLU A 15 -7.32 5.30 -1.06
N LYS A 16 -6.62 6.45 -1.07
CA LYS A 16 -5.58 6.72 -2.07
C LYS A 16 -4.41 5.76 -2.00
N LEU A 17 -3.98 5.38 -0.80
CA LEU A 17 -2.92 4.40 -0.62
C LEU A 17 -3.36 3.00 -1.07
N SER A 18 -4.61 2.61 -0.81
CA SER A 18 -5.18 1.35 -1.31
C SER A 18 -5.18 1.32 -2.84
N HIS A 19 -5.61 2.39 -3.49
CA HIS A 19 -5.60 2.46 -4.96
C HIS A 19 -4.19 2.36 -5.56
N LEU A 20 -3.20 3.03 -4.94
CA LEU A 20 -1.80 2.93 -5.37
C LEU A 20 -1.24 1.52 -5.18
N GLN A 21 -1.69 0.81 -4.14
CA GLN A 21 -1.33 -0.57 -3.90
C GLN A 21 -1.89 -1.47 -5.02
N ASP A 22 -3.17 -1.31 -5.38
CA ASP A 22 -3.78 -2.06 -6.49
C ASP A 22 -3.04 -1.83 -7.83
N GLU A 23 -2.67 -0.58 -8.15
CA GLU A 23 -1.89 -0.27 -9.35
C GLU A 23 -0.49 -0.92 -9.35
N LEU A 24 0.16 -0.96 -8.19
CA LEU A 24 1.46 -1.59 -8.01
C LEU A 24 1.36 -3.12 -8.19
N ASP A 25 0.30 -3.73 -7.71
CA ASP A 25 0.03 -5.17 -7.83
C ASP A 25 -0.18 -5.56 -9.30
N ASP A 26 -0.95 -4.75 -10.04
CA ASP A 26 -1.17 -4.92 -11.48
C ASP A 26 0.15 -4.81 -12.27
N LEU A 27 1.00 -3.84 -11.94
CA LEU A 27 2.32 -3.68 -12.57
C LEU A 27 3.23 -4.87 -12.27
N SER A 28 3.24 -5.34 -11.02
CA SER A 28 4.00 -6.52 -10.60
C SER A 28 3.55 -7.79 -11.31
N LEU A 29 2.25 -7.97 -11.51
CA LEU A 29 1.68 -9.09 -12.26
C LEU A 29 2.11 -9.04 -13.73
N LYS A 30 1.99 -7.87 -14.38
CA LYS A 30 2.43 -7.69 -15.79
C LYS A 30 3.92 -7.99 -15.95
N LEU A 31 4.74 -7.48 -15.04
CA LEU A 31 6.18 -7.71 -15.06
C LEU A 31 6.51 -9.21 -14.91
N LYS A 32 5.81 -9.94 -14.03
CA LYS A 32 5.96 -11.40 -13.91
C LYS A 32 5.60 -12.13 -15.21
N GLN A 33 4.54 -11.70 -15.89
CA GLN A 33 4.09 -12.29 -17.15
C GLN A 33 5.12 -12.07 -18.27
N GLU A 34 5.56 -10.83 -18.48
CA GLU A 34 6.59 -10.51 -19.49
C GLU A 34 7.89 -11.28 -19.23
N CYS A 35 8.29 -11.39 -17.96
CA CYS A 35 9.48 -12.15 -17.59
C CYS A 35 9.38 -13.65 -17.85
N GLN A 36 8.17 -14.23 -17.84
CA GLN A 36 7.97 -15.67 -18.11
C GLN A 36 8.02 -15.99 -19.61
N GLU A 37 7.60 -15.06 -20.46
CA GLU A 37 7.59 -15.22 -21.92
C GLU A 37 9.02 -15.18 -22.51
N ASP A 38 9.94 -14.42 -21.89
CA ASP A 38 11.31 -14.19 -22.40
C ASP A 38 12.37 -15.24 -21.95
N VAL A 39 12.01 -16.18 -21.06
CA VAL A 39 12.96 -17.20 -20.54
C VAL A 39 13.40 -18.20 -21.62
N SER A 40 12.70 -18.26 -22.76
CA SER A 40 12.99 -19.21 -23.83
C SER A 40 14.29 -18.94 -24.60
N TRP A 41 14.92 -17.77 -24.46
CA TRP A 41 15.95 -17.30 -25.40
C TRP A 41 17.39 -17.13 -24.85
N LEU A 42 17.63 -17.18 -23.54
CA LEU A 42 18.91 -16.72 -22.98
C LEU A 42 19.51 -17.72 -21.98
N GLY A 43 20.77 -18.08 -22.17
CA GLY A 43 21.56 -18.94 -21.26
C GLY A 43 21.91 -18.25 -19.93
N GLN A 44 23.20 -18.10 -19.60
CA GLN A 44 23.66 -17.49 -18.33
C GLN A 44 23.09 -16.09 -18.03
N SER A 45 22.74 -15.29 -19.06
CA SER A 45 22.06 -14.00 -18.88
C SER A 45 20.63 -14.11 -18.34
N ALA A 46 19.93 -15.23 -18.58
CA ALA A 46 18.61 -15.44 -17.99
C ALA A 46 18.70 -15.69 -16.47
N VAL A 47 19.79 -16.28 -15.97
CA VAL A 47 19.96 -16.54 -14.54
C VAL A 47 20.12 -15.23 -13.77
N ALA A 48 20.99 -14.33 -14.23
CA ALA A 48 21.17 -13.02 -13.61
C ALA A 48 19.87 -12.18 -13.66
N TYR A 49 19.15 -12.23 -14.78
CA TYR A 49 17.85 -11.59 -14.94
C TYR A 49 16.79 -12.15 -13.97
N GLN A 50 16.69 -13.49 -13.86
CA GLN A 50 15.77 -14.15 -12.92
C GLN A 50 16.10 -13.82 -11.46
N ASP A 51 17.37 -13.70 -11.10
CA ASP A 51 17.78 -13.28 -9.75
C ASP A 51 17.38 -11.82 -9.47
N HIS A 52 17.57 -10.91 -10.44
CA HIS A 52 17.14 -9.52 -10.30
C HIS A 52 15.62 -9.40 -10.20
N LEU A 53 14.89 -10.15 -11.02
CA LEU A 53 13.44 -10.23 -10.94
C LEU A 53 12.99 -10.74 -9.58
N ARG A 54 13.59 -11.82 -9.07
CA ARG A 54 13.27 -12.35 -7.74
C ARG A 54 13.50 -11.29 -6.65
N GLN A 55 14.62 -10.58 -6.68
CA GLN A 55 14.90 -9.50 -5.73
C GLN A 55 13.89 -8.36 -5.83
N LEU A 56 13.50 -7.97 -7.05
CA LEU A 56 12.50 -6.93 -7.28
C LEU A 56 11.14 -7.35 -6.72
N LEU A 57 10.74 -8.60 -6.95
CA LEU A 57 9.48 -9.16 -6.44
C LEU A 57 9.46 -9.25 -4.91
N THR A 58 10.58 -9.63 -4.28
CA THR A 58 10.70 -9.61 -2.82
C THR A 58 10.55 -8.18 -2.28
N ARG A 59 11.26 -7.21 -2.84
CA ARG A 59 11.14 -5.80 -2.42
C ARG A 59 9.74 -5.25 -2.62
N HIS A 60 9.06 -5.66 -3.69
CA HIS A 60 7.69 -5.28 -3.95
C HIS A 60 6.74 -5.89 -2.89
N GLN A 61 6.94 -7.14 -2.48
CA GLN A 61 6.18 -7.74 -1.38
C GLN A 61 6.40 -6.99 -0.06
N ASP A 62 7.66 -6.67 0.28
CA ASP A 62 7.98 -5.90 1.48
C ASP A 62 7.28 -4.52 1.47
N LEU A 63 7.22 -3.89 0.29
CA LEU A 63 6.54 -2.62 0.07
C LEU A 63 5.02 -2.77 0.26
N GLN A 64 4.40 -3.82 -0.30
CA GLN A 64 2.98 -4.12 -0.11
C GLN A 64 2.63 -4.29 1.38
N ASP A 65 3.45 -5.01 2.13
CA ASP A 65 3.24 -5.23 3.56
C ASP A 65 3.29 -3.90 4.33
N LEU A 66 4.21 -3.00 3.96
CA LEU A 66 4.30 -1.66 4.55
C LEU A 66 3.08 -0.79 4.18
N TYR A 67 2.60 -0.83 2.95
CA TYR A 67 1.39 -0.11 2.53
C TYR A 67 0.16 -0.61 3.28
N ALA A 68 -0.01 -1.94 3.41
CA ALA A 68 -1.10 -2.54 4.16
C ALA A 68 -1.09 -2.10 5.63
N GLN A 69 0.09 -2.10 6.27
CA GLN A 69 0.26 -1.62 7.66
C GLN A 69 -0.09 -0.12 7.79
N LEU A 70 0.33 0.70 6.84
CA LEU A 70 0.03 2.13 6.85
C LEU A 70 -1.46 2.42 6.67
N ILE A 71 -2.11 1.77 5.70
CA ILE A 71 -3.56 1.88 5.45
C ILE A 71 -4.33 1.46 6.70
N HIS A 72 -3.97 0.34 7.31
CA HIS A 72 -4.61 -0.13 8.54
C HIS A 72 -4.46 0.88 9.68
N THR A 73 -3.26 1.44 9.86
CA THR A 73 -2.98 2.46 10.88
C THR A 73 -3.83 3.72 10.66
N LEU A 74 -3.98 4.17 9.41
CA LEU A 74 -4.80 5.33 9.09
C LEU A 74 -6.28 5.11 9.41
N TYR A 75 -6.82 3.92 9.14
CA TYR A 75 -8.19 3.58 9.53
C TYR A 75 -8.38 3.53 11.05
N LEU A 76 -7.42 2.98 11.80
CA LEU A 76 -7.47 3.01 13.26
C LEU A 76 -7.47 4.45 13.80
N MET A 77 -6.58 5.30 13.29
CA MET A 77 -6.53 6.71 13.67
C MET A 77 -7.83 7.45 13.30
N GLN A 78 -8.44 7.12 12.17
CA GLN A 78 -9.73 7.69 11.77
C GLN A 78 -10.82 7.31 12.78
N GLN A 79 -10.86 6.04 13.18
CA GLN A 79 -11.85 5.53 14.12
C GLN A 79 -11.67 6.12 15.53
N ASP A 80 -10.44 6.16 16.05
CA ASP A 80 -10.13 6.78 17.34
C ASP A 80 -10.56 8.26 17.36
N LEU A 81 -10.35 8.97 16.25
CA LEU A 81 -10.77 10.37 16.13
C LEU A 81 -12.30 10.51 16.16
N MET A 82 -13.03 9.61 15.49
CA MET A 82 -14.50 9.59 15.48
C MET A 82 -15.07 9.30 16.88
N ASP A 83 -14.47 8.37 17.62
CA ASP A 83 -14.89 8.02 18.98
C ASP A 83 -14.70 9.21 19.93
N VAL A 84 -13.56 9.90 19.87
CA VAL A 84 -13.31 11.12 20.66
C VAL A 84 -14.30 12.24 20.31
N GLN A 85 -14.61 12.44 19.02
CA GLN A 85 -15.59 13.45 18.61
C GLN A 85 -17.00 13.15 19.13
N LYS A 86 -17.39 11.88 19.13
CA LYS A 86 -18.69 11.44 19.65
C LYS A 86 -18.80 11.67 21.16
N GLU A 87 -17.75 11.34 21.92
CA GLU A 87 -17.69 11.58 23.37
C GLU A 87 -17.76 13.08 23.70
N LEU A 88 -17.00 13.91 22.97
CA LEU A 88 -17.07 15.37 23.13
C LEU A 88 -18.47 15.91 22.83
N TYR A 89 -19.14 15.40 21.80
CA TYR A 89 -20.49 15.83 21.45
C TYR A 89 -21.50 15.50 22.55
N LEU A 90 -21.40 14.31 23.17
CA LEU A 90 -22.24 13.92 24.30
C LEU A 90 -22.05 14.90 25.48
N HIS A 91 -20.82 15.22 25.84
CA HIS A 91 -20.52 16.12 26.96
C HIS A 91 -20.87 17.59 26.73
N ILE A 92 -20.98 18.06 25.48
CA ILE A 92 -21.40 19.44 25.16
C ILE A 92 -22.93 19.58 25.24
N GLN A 93 -23.68 18.48 25.09
CA GLN A 93 -25.14 18.46 25.19
C GLN A 93 -25.66 18.29 26.63
N GLU A 94 -24.84 17.73 27.52
CA GLU A 94 -25.08 17.64 28.98
C GLU A 94 -24.80 18.96 29.71
#